data_AF-A0AAV3A8T4-F1
#
_entry.id   AF-A0AAV3A8T4-F1
#
_cell.length_a   1.000
_cell.length_b   1.000
_cell.length_c   1.000
_cell.angle_alpha   90.00
_cell.angle_beta   90.00
_cell.angle_gamma   90.00
#
_symmetry.space_group_name_H-M   'P 1'
#
loop_
_entity.id
_entity.type
_entity.pdbx_description
1 polymer ?
#
loop_
_entity_poly.entity_id
_entity_poly.type
_entity_poly.pdbx_seq_one_letter_code
_entity_poly.pdbx_strand_id
1 'polypeptide(L)'
;MSPKRKGKGSAAGKKERADAGTKVEPLTEESKEFYQLQIRDLERRLERYQNKWDEICAKESQFQAQFELLSSDKKEIVSFFKRTLNQRMDEIADLNDQLTGLKQAKDAEKEAYEAQLAQVRSEFQENMDRLTSENMLLAGKLASLEEFRVQKEELMAKFASLEEKLRIQEEEHKEMMYNLEKKAVLDKDRLKRDMIQRVNTVAAEFRRVSNNQMTETTKRAIRENVAISSQLAKVSDKSMELINENDFLKVKESELLKQLSVLEENEQELVKKSLSNQKVIRMLTEKCQQQQEMLDMAAQKEHELHELHLEHQALQEDTQTLRQRMVHLEEEVHKLMAEKNKAIDQLEYEKQLRLSMKKVLSEAALSLKDVLMETPKKERGDTEAALSARRNQLLEKLLALLNSAATLGFGPALDDFQSRDYQIMYHQMTPKTNRHLVAPNLKGPGVVPHYRIGDLGLVPRQDTAGVKIGMLSKTTRLGPIQANPGAAKVLLSISQEARLPKQSALPGFPFISGSKPLLLAK
;
A
#
# COMPACT_ATOMS: atom_id res chain seq x y z
N MET A 1 -32.50 -3.22 57.85
CA MET A 1 -33.81 -3.17 57.15
C MET A 1 -34.76 -4.16 57.81
N SER A 2 -35.91 -3.72 58.28
CA SER A 2 -37.08 -4.59 58.50
C SER A 2 -37.87 -4.69 57.19
N PRO A 3 -38.69 -5.74 57.01
CA PRO A 3 -40.11 -5.43 56.91
C PRO A 3 -41.10 -6.43 57.55
N LYS A 4 -42.17 -5.84 58.08
CA LYS A 4 -43.61 -6.21 58.04
C LYS A 4 -44.16 -7.48 58.74
N ARG A 5 -44.80 -7.21 59.89
CA ARG A 5 -46.26 -7.27 60.21
C ARG A 5 -47.15 -8.39 59.61
N LYS A 6 -47.87 -9.07 60.52
CA LYS A 6 -49.35 -9.30 60.65
C LYS A 6 -49.55 -10.18 61.91
N GLY A 7 -50.44 -9.98 62.88
CA GLY A 7 -51.69 -9.22 63.00
C GLY A 7 -52.88 -10.19 63.17
N LYS A 8 -53.41 -10.33 64.40
CA LYS A 8 -54.80 -10.72 64.82
C LYS A 8 -54.76 -11.01 66.34
N GLY A 9 -55.46 -10.27 67.22
CA GLY A 9 -56.90 -10.36 67.50
C GLY A 9 -57.13 -11.53 68.47
N SER A 10 -57.69 -11.42 69.68
CA SER A 10 -58.90 -10.72 70.11
C SER A 10 -59.07 -10.79 71.64
N ALA A 11 -59.79 -9.82 72.22
CA ALA A 11 -60.91 -9.94 73.20
C ALA A 11 -60.76 -10.87 74.43
N ALA A 12 -61.24 -10.61 75.64
CA ALA A 12 -62.24 -9.69 76.19
C ALA A 12 -62.07 -9.70 77.73
N GLY A 13 -62.36 -8.60 78.42
CA GLY A 13 -63.45 -8.60 79.40
C GLY A 13 -62.89 -8.27 80.80
N LYS A 14 -63.24 -7.10 81.38
CA LYS A 14 -64.25 -6.94 82.46
C LYS A 14 -63.89 -7.74 83.73
N LYS A 15 -63.86 -7.20 84.94
CA LYS A 15 -64.63 -6.10 85.52
C LYS A 15 -64.07 -5.81 86.93
N GLU A 16 -64.06 -4.53 87.28
CA GLU A 16 -64.46 -3.91 88.56
C GLU A 16 -64.05 -4.48 89.93
N ARG A 17 -63.50 -3.55 90.72
CA ARG A 17 -63.82 -3.21 92.13
C ARG A 17 -63.70 -4.32 93.18
N ALA A 18 -62.84 -4.06 94.16
CA ALA A 18 -63.31 -3.54 95.45
C ALA A 18 -62.13 -2.99 96.25
N ASP A 19 -62.17 -1.67 96.45
CA ASP A 19 -61.59 -1.04 97.63
C ASP A 19 -62.40 -1.53 98.83
N ALA A 20 -61.74 -2.26 99.72
CA ALA A 20 -62.26 -2.62 101.04
C ALA A 20 -61.05 -2.58 101.97
N GLY A 21 -60.94 -1.46 102.70
CA GLY A 21 -60.01 -1.32 103.79
C GLY A 21 -60.16 -2.47 104.77
N THR A 22 -59.08 -3.23 104.92
CA THR A 22 -58.91 -4.14 106.05
C THR A 22 -57.75 -3.61 106.85
N LYS A 23 -58.12 -2.95 107.95
CA LYS A 23 -57.44 -2.88 109.24
C LYS A 23 -56.00 -3.40 109.21
N VAL A 24 -55.06 -2.53 109.56
CA VAL A 24 -53.78 -2.96 110.11
C VAL A 24 -54.09 -3.64 111.45
N GLU A 25 -54.51 -4.90 111.38
CA GLU A 25 -54.39 -5.82 112.50
C GLU A 25 -52.89 -5.89 112.82
N PRO A 26 -52.49 -5.87 114.10
CA PRO A 26 -51.12 -6.19 114.44
C PRO A 26 -50.95 -7.63 113.98
N LEU A 27 -50.27 -7.83 112.85
CA LEU A 27 -49.90 -9.14 112.35
C LEU A 27 -49.37 -9.93 113.53
N THR A 28 -50.13 -10.94 113.99
CA THR A 28 -49.69 -11.88 115.00
C THR A 28 -48.35 -12.41 114.55
N GLU A 29 -47.39 -12.62 115.46
CA GLU A 29 -46.02 -13.02 115.12
C GLU A 29 -45.99 -14.17 114.10
N GLU A 30 -46.93 -15.11 114.22
CA GLU A 30 -47.17 -16.23 113.30
C GLU A 30 -47.45 -15.82 111.82
N SER A 31 -48.21 -14.75 111.59
CA SER A 31 -48.51 -14.23 110.23
C SER A 31 -47.32 -13.49 109.62
N LYS A 32 -46.55 -12.76 110.44
CA LYS A 32 -45.25 -12.18 110.02
C LYS A 32 -44.25 -13.27 109.69
N GLU A 33 -44.18 -14.32 110.50
CA GLU A 33 -43.32 -15.49 110.25
C GLU A 33 -43.71 -16.23 108.96
N PHE A 34 -45.01 -16.39 108.69
CA PHE A 34 -45.49 -16.97 107.43
C PHE A 34 -45.04 -16.16 106.20
N TYR A 35 -45.22 -14.83 106.21
CA TYR A 35 -44.76 -13.98 105.11
C TYR A 35 -43.24 -13.91 105.02
N GLN A 36 -42.51 -13.96 106.14
CA GLN A 36 -41.04 -14.06 106.14
C GLN A 36 -40.55 -15.39 105.54
N LEU A 37 -41.21 -16.50 105.86
CA LEU A 37 -40.94 -17.80 105.24
C LEU A 37 -41.23 -17.77 103.73
N GLN A 38 -42.32 -17.14 103.31
CA GLN A 38 -42.68 -16.96 101.91
C GLN A 38 -41.67 -16.08 101.18
N ILE A 39 -41.23 -14.97 101.79
CA ILE A 39 -40.17 -14.11 101.26
C ILE A 39 -38.88 -14.92 101.10
N ARG A 40 -38.47 -15.70 102.11
CA ARG A 40 -37.27 -16.55 102.01
C ARG A 40 -37.37 -17.66 100.96
N ASP A 41 -38.56 -18.18 100.68
CA ASP A 41 -38.76 -19.13 99.59
C ASP A 41 -38.72 -18.45 98.22
N LEU A 42 -39.35 -17.28 98.08
CA LEU A 42 -39.28 -16.45 96.88
C LEU A 42 -37.87 -15.96 96.59
N GLU A 43 -37.12 -15.53 97.61
CA GLU A 43 -35.71 -15.14 97.51
C GLU A 43 -34.85 -16.33 97.04
N ARG A 44 -35.00 -17.51 97.65
CA ARG A 44 -34.32 -18.73 97.17
C ARG A 44 -34.69 -19.09 95.74
N ARG A 45 -35.94 -18.85 95.33
CA ARG A 45 -36.39 -19.09 93.95
C ARG A 45 -35.83 -18.07 92.97
N LEU A 46 -35.71 -16.81 93.40
CA LEU A 46 -35.09 -15.72 92.65
C LEU A 46 -33.58 -15.96 92.48
N GLU A 47 -32.89 -16.39 93.53
CA GLU A 47 -31.48 -16.79 93.50
C GLU A 47 -31.25 -17.98 92.56
N ARG A 48 -32.12 -18.99 92.57
CA ARG A 48 -32.06 -20.10 91.58
C ARG A 48 -32.24 -19.59 90.15
N TYR A 49 -33.14 -18.63 89.91
CA TYR A 49 -33.33 -18.06 88.58
C TYR A 49 -32.16 -17.16 88.17
N GLN A 50 -31.56 -16.41 89.09
CA GLN A 50 -30.34 -15.63 88.85
C GLN A 50 -29.17 -16.54 88.50
N ASN A 51 -28.88 -17.57 89.33
CA ASN A 51 -27.82 -18.53 89.04
C ASN A 51 -28.01 -19.22 87.68
N LYS A 52 -29.26 -19.55 87.33
CA LYS A 52 -29.58 -20.14 86.02
C LYS A 52 -29.42 -19.13 84.88
N TRP A 53 -29.75 -17.86 85.11
CA TRP A 53 -29.53 -16.79 84.13
C TRP A 53 -28.03 -16.53 83.93
N ASP A 54 -27.26 -16.43 85.00
CA ASP A 54 -25.79 -16.29 84.97
C ASP A 54 -25.13 -17.47 84.26
N GLU A 55 -25.59 -18.71 84.51
CA GLU A 55 -25.11 -19.91 83.81
C GLU A 55 -25.41 -19.84 82.31
N ILE A 56 -26.62 -19.39 81.91
CA ILE A 56 -26.98 -19.22 80.51
C ILE A 56 -26.15 -18.10 79.86
N CYS A 57 -25.96 -16.97 80.54
CA CYS A 57 -25.15 -15.86 80.06
C CYS A 57 -23.67 -16.26 79.89
N ALA A 58 -23.12 -17.05 80.83
CA ALA A 58 -21.77 -17.58 80.73
C ALA A 58 -21.63 -18.53 79.52
N LYS A 59 -22.61 -19.42 79.29
CA LYS A 59 -22.63 -20.32 78.12
C LYS A 59 -22.79 -19.56 76.80
N GLU A 60 -23.66 -18.55 76.76
CA GLU A 60 -23.86 -17.70 75.58
C GLU A 60 -22.58 -16.93 75.24
N SER A 61 -21.90 -16.36 76.24
CA SER A 61 -20.60 -15.70 76.07
C SER A 61 -19.53 -16.67 75.57
N GLN A 62 -19.47 -17.89 76.11
CA GLN A 62 -18.56 -18.94 75.62
C GLN A 62 -18.85 -19.31 74.16
N PHE A 63 -20.12 -19.48 73.77
CA PHE A 63 -20.49 -19.77 72.38
C PHE A 63 -20.18 -18.61 71.44
N GLN A 64 -20.37 -17.36 71.87
CA GLN A 64 -19.99 -16.19 71.10
C GLN A 64 -18.48 -16.14 70.87
N ALA A 65 -17.67 -16.36 71.91
CA ALA A 65 -16.21 -16.40 71.79
C ALA A 65 -15.74 -17.53 70.85
N GLN A 66 -16.33 -18.73 70.95
CA GLN A 66 -16.03 -19.83 70.04
C GLN A 66 -16.42 -19.52 68.59
N PHE A 67 -17.56 -18.87 68.38
CA PHE A 67 -18.00 -18.46 67.04
C PHE A 67 -17.08 -17.38 66.45
N GLU A 68 -16.64 -16.42 67.27
CA GLU A 68 -15.68 -15.40 66.85
C GLU A 68 -14.34 -16.00 66.49
N LEU A 69 -13.82 -16.95 67.29
CA LEU A 69 -12.59 -17.67 66.98
C LEU A 69 -12.72 -18.44 65.66
N LEU A 70 -13.77 -19.25 65.48
CA LEU A 70 -14.01 -19.98 64.23
C LEU A 70 -14.16 -19.03 63.02
N SER A 71 -14.78 -17.87 63.23
CA SER A 71 -14.91 -16.84 62.20
C SER A 71 -13.56 -16.21 61.85
N SER A 72 -12.69 -15.99 62.84
CA SER A 72 -11.31 -15.52 62.64
C SER A 72 -10.49 -16.58 61.89
N ASP A 73 -10.46 -17.82 62.37
CA ASP A 73 -9.73 -18.93 61.77
C ASP A 73 -10.16 -19.15 60.31
N LYS A 74 -11.46 -19.11 60.03
CA LYS A 74 -11.97 -19.20 58.66
C LYS A 74 -11.45 -18.06 57.79
N LYS A 75 -11.44 -16.82 58.29
CA LYS A 75 -10.91 -15.66 57.55
C LYS A 75 -9.42 -15.82 57.30
N GLU A 76 -8.66 -16.28 58.29
CA GLU A 76 -7.21 -16.51 58.17
C GLU A 76 -6.91 -17.60 57.15
N ILE A 77 -7.57 -18.75 57.23
CA ILE A 77 -7.46 -19.87 56.27
C ILE A 77 -7.81 -19.39 54.85
N VAL A 78 -8.91 -18.66 54.68
CA VAL A 78 -9.30 -18.11 53.37
C VAL A 78 -8.26 -17.10 52.89
N SER A 79 -7.71 -16.26 53.76
CA SER A 79 -6.66 -15.31 53.39
C SER A 79 -5.37 -16.01 52.97
N PHE A 80 -5.00 -17.10 53.66
CA PHE A 80 -3.85 -17.91 53.31
C PHE A 80 -4.04 -18.58 51.95
N PHE A 81 -5.18 -19.24 51.72
CA PHE A 81 -5.47 -19.86 50.42
C PHE A 81 -5.52 -18.84 49.29
N LYS A 82 -6.08 -17.64 49.51
CA LYS A 82 -6.04 -16.56 48.53
C LYS A 82 -4.62 -16.11 48.21
N ARG A 83 -3.77 -15.91 49.22
CA ARG A 83 -2.36 -15.54 49.01
C ARG A 83 -1.62 -16.63 48.22
N THR A 84 -1.74 -17.89 48.63
CA THR A 84 -1.09 -19.01 47.96
C THR A 84 -1.60 -19.19 46.53
N LEU A 85 -2.91 -19.04 46.30
CA LEU A 85 -3.51 -19.12 44.96
C LEU A 85 -2.97 -18.00 44.06
N ASN A 86 -2.91 -16.77 44.56
CA ASN A 86 -2.37 -15.63 43.80
C ASN A 86 -0.89 -15.84 43.49
N GLN A 87 -0.07 -16.29 44.45
CA GLN A 87 1.34 -16.62 44.21
C GLN A 87 1.50 -17.66 43.10
N ARG A 88 0.69 -18.72 43.09
CA ARG A 88 0.71 -19.71 42.00
C ARG A 88 0.25 -19.13 40.67
N MET A 89 -0.70 -18.20 40.67
CA MET A 89 -1.17 -17.53 39.46
C MET A 89 -0.09 -16.63 38.87
N ASP A 90 0.63 -15.88 39.72
CA ASP A 90 1.76 -15.04 39.33
C ASP A 90 2.91 -15.91 38.78
N GLU A 91 3.26 -17.02 39.46
CA GLU A 91 4.26 -17.99 38.96
C GLU A 91 3.88 -18.57 37.58
N ILE A 92 2.60 -18.89 37.36
CA ILE A 92 2.12 -19.38 36.06
C ILE A 92 2.24 -18.29 35.00
N ALA A 93 1.93 -17.04 35.33
CA ALA A 93 2.07 -15.92 34.41
C ALA A 93 3.55 -15.71 34.02
N ASP A 94 4.45 -15.67 35.00
CA ASP A 94 5.89 -15.51 34.76
C ASP A 94 6.46 -16.64 33.89
N LEU A 95 6.09 -17.90 34.18
CA LEU A 95 6.51 -19.05 33.37
C LEU A 95 5.95 -18.99 31.95
N ASN A 96 4.72 -18.51 31.78
CA ASN A 96 4.11 -18.36 30.46
C ASN A 96 4.77 -17.24 29.64
N ASP A 97 5.15 -16.14 30.29
CA ASP A 97 5.90 -15.04 29.67
C ASP A 97 7.32 -15.49 29.27
N GLN A 98 8.01 -16.25 30.13
CA GLN A 98 9.29 -16.86 29.77
C GLN A 98 9.15 -17.84 28.60
N LEU A 99 8.12 -18.68 28.60
CA LEU A 99 7.88 -19.66 27.55
C LEU A 99 7.54 -18.99 26.21
N THR A 100 6.76 -17.91 26.22
CA THR A 100 6.47 -17.14 25.02
C THR A 100 7.70 -16.40 24.51
N GLY A 101 8.51 -15.80 25.39
CA GLY A 101 9.79 -15.20 25.03
C GLY A 101 10.77 -16.19 24.41
N LEU A 102 10.91 -17.39 25.00
CA LEU A 102 11.75 -18.46 24.44
C LEU A 102 11.25 -18.96 23.09
N LYS A 103 9.93 -19.06 22.88
CA LYS A 103 9.36 -19.40 21.56
C LYS A 103 9.69 -18.34 20.52
N GLN A 104 9.50 -17.07 20.84
CA GLN A 104 9.82 -15.96 19.94
C GLN A 104 11.31 -15.92 19.59
N ALA A 105 12.20 -16.10 20.58
CA ALA A 105 13.64 -16.15 20.35
C ALA A 105 14.02 -17.32 19.42
N LYS A 106 13.46 -18.52 19.67
CA LYS A 106 13.68 -19.69 18.82
C LYS A 106 13.19 -19.45 17.39
N ASP A 107 12.01 -18.86 17.23
CA ASP A 107 11.43 -18.61 15.90
C ASP A 107 12.24 -17.53 15.15
N ALA A 108 12.73 -16.49 15.84
CA ALA A 108 13.65 -15.51 15.27
C ALA A 108 15.00 -16.12 14.84
N GLU A 109 15.58 -17.01 15.65
CA GLU A 109 16.81 -17.73 15.27
C GLU A 109 16.59 -18.61 14.04
N LYS A 110 15.45 -19.32 13.97
CA LYS A 110 15.08 -20.11 12.79
C LYS A 110 14.95 -19.24 11.54
N GLU A 111 14.22 -18.13 11.62
CA GLU A 111 14.07 -17.19 10.50
C GLU A 111 15.44 -16.65 10.05
N ALA A 112 16.34 -16.34 10.99
CA ALA A 112 17.70 -15.92 10.67
C ALA A 112 18.52 -17.02 9.95
N TYR A 113 18.43 -18.28 10.41
CA TYR A 113 19.10 -19.39 9.75
C TYR A 113 18.50 -19.72 8.38
N GLU A 114 17.18 -19.65 8.22
CA GLU A 114 16.50 -19.81 6.94
C GLU A 114 16.89 -18.71 5.96
N ALA A 115 17.00 -17.46 6.41
CA ALA A 115 17.48 -16.35 5.61
C ALA A 115 18.95 -16.53 5.17
N GLN A 116 19.83 -16.95 6.08
CA GLN A 116 21.23 -17.26 5.74
C GLN A 116 21.33 -18.41 4.73
N LEU A 117 20.53 -19.47 4.91
CA LEU A 117 20.49 -20.59 3.97
C LEU A 117 19.98 -20.14 2.59
N ALA A 118 18.96 -19.31 2.54
CA ALA A 118 18.43 -18.74 1.30
C ALA A 118 19.46 -17.84 0.61
N GLN A 119 20.16 -17.00 1.37
CA GLN A 119 21.24 -16.15 0.86
C GLN A 119 22.35 -17.00 0.24
N VAL A 120 22.89 -17.98 0.97
CA VAL A 120 23.97 -18.85 0.47
C VAL A 120 23.52 -19.64 -0.77
N ARG A 121 22.26 -20.07 -0.83
CA ARG A 121 21.70 -20.70 -2.04
C ARG A 121 21.64 -19.75 -3.23
N SER A 122 21.22 -18.50 -3.02
CA SER A 122 21.21 -17.47 -4.07
C SER A 122 22.63 -17.17 -4.56
N GLU A 123 23.57 -16.94 -3.65
CA GLU A 123 24.98 -16.68 -3.97
C GLU A 123 25.62 -17.84 -4.73
N PHE A 124 25.30 -19.09 -4.35
CA PHE A 124 25.78 -20.26 -5.07
C PHE A 124 25.19 -20.34 -6.48
N GLN A 125 23.89 -20.09 -6.64
CA GLN A 125 23.23 -20.08 -7.94
C GLN A 125 23.78 -18.98 -8.85
N GLU A 126 23.95 -17.77 -8.34
CA GLU A 126 24.55 -16.65 -9.07
C GLU A 126 25.99 -16.96 -9.50
N ASN A 127 26.79 -17.59 -8.63
CA ASN A 127 28.14 -18.03 -8.98
C ASN A 127 28.15 -19.12 -10.05
N MET A 128 27.22 -20.07 -9.96
CA MET A 128 27.02 -21.10 -10.98
C MET A 128 26.66 -20.48 -12.32
N ASP A 129 25.72 -19.54 -12.34
CA ASP A 129 25.29 -18.84 -13.56
C ASP A 129 26.43 -18.00 -14.15
N ARG A 130 27.19 -17.29 -13.30
CA ARG A 130 28.39 -16.53 -13.70
C ARG A 130 29.42 -17.44 -14.35
N LEU A 131 29.82 -18.51 -13.67
CA LEU A 131 30.81 -19.46 -14.22
C LEU A 131 30.31 -20.13 -15.49
N THR A 132 29.02 -20.45 -15.58
CA THR A 132 28.41 -21.02 -16.79
C THR A 132 28.48 -20.03 -17.95
N SER A 133 28.18 -18.76 -17.71
CA SER A 133 28.28 -17.70 -18.72
C SER A 133 29.72 -17.49 -19.21
N GLU A 134 30.69 -17.52 -18.30
CA GLU A 134 32.12 -17.43 -18.62
C GLU A 134 32.56 -18.64 -19.46
N ASN A 135 32.11 -19.85 -19.11
CA ASN A 135 32.41 -21.07 -19.86
C ASN A 135 31.82 -21.02 -21.28
N MET A 136 30.58 -20.53 -21.44
CA MET A 136 29.97 -20.32 -22.76
C MET A 136 30.76 -19.30 -23.59
N LEU A 137 31.20 -18.21 -22.98
CA LEU A 137 32.00 -17.18 -23.65
C LEU A 137 33.37 -17.72 -24.08
N LEU A 138 34.03 -18.50 -23.22
CA LEU A 138 35.28 -19.19 -23.53
C LEU A 138 35.10 -20.22 -24.66
N ALA A 139 34.01 -20.99 -24.63
CA ALA A 139 33.67 -21.91 -25.72
C ALA A 139 33.48 -21.17 -27.06
N GLY A 140 32.80 -20.01 -27.05
CA GLY A 140 32.67 -19.16 -28.22
C GLY A 140 34.02 -18.64 -28.74
N LYS A 141 34.90 -18.17 -27.83
CA LYS A 141 36.28 -17.77 -28.18
C LYS A 141 37.07 -18.93 -28.78
N LEU A 142 36.97 -20.13 -28.21
CA LEU A 142 37.66 -21.32 -28.70
C LEU A 142 37.18 -21.70 -30.10
N ALA A 143 35.86 -21.65 -30.35
CA ALA A 143 35.31 -21.88 -31.68
C ALA A 143 35.85 -20.88 -32.72
N SER A 144 35.91 -19.58 -32.37
CA SER A 144 36.48 -18.56 -33.26
C SER A 144 37.97 -18.76 -33.53
N LEU A 145 38.72 -19.26 -32.54
CA LEU A 145 40.14 -19.54 -32.67
C LEU A 145 40.37 -20.78 -33.54
N GLU A 146 39.52 -21.80 -33.40
CA GLU A 146 39.55 -22.98 -34.26
C GLU A 146 39.21 -22.63 -35.72
N GLU A 147 38.20 -21.78 -35.94
CA GLU A 147 37.89 -21.26 -37.27
C GLU A 147 39.08 -20.49 -37.87
N PHE A 148 39.72 -19.62 -37.10
CA PHE A 148 40.93 -18.93 -37.53
C PHE A 148 42.07 -19.89 -37.85
N ARG A 149 42.26 -20.96 -37.06
CA ARG A 149 43.27 -22.00 -37.31
C ARG A 149 43.00 -22.70 -38.65
N VAL A 150 41.76 -23.11 -38.90
CA VAL A 150 41.36 -23.77 -40.16
C VAL A 150 41.57 -22.83 -41.35
N GLN A 151 41.13 -21.58 -41.26
CA GLN A 151 41.32 -20.58 -42.32
C GLN A 151 42.80 -20.34 -42.64
N LYS A 152 43.65 -20.27 -41.60
CA LYS A 152 45.10 -20.16 -41.77
C LYS A 152 45.68 -21.37 -42.51
N GLU A 153 45.28 -22.58 -42.14
CA GLU A 153 45.75 -23.81 -42.79
C GLU A 153 45.32 -23.88 -44.26
N GLU A 154 44.06 -23.54 -44.56
CA GLU A 154 43.58 -23.46 -45.94
C GLU A 154 44.36 -22.42 -46.76
N LEU A 155 44.67 -21.27 -46.18
CA LEU A 155 45.44 -20.23 -46.84
C LEU A 155 46.88 -20.69 -47.10
N MET A 156 47.53 -21.31 -46.10
CA MET A 156 48.87 -21.89 -46.26
C MET A 156 48.90 -22.98 -47.33
N ALA A 157 47.88 -23.84 -47.40
CA ALA A 157 47.76 -24.85 -48.43
C ALA A 157 47.60 -24.23 -49.83
N LYS A 158 46.81 -23.15 -49.95
CA LYS A 158 46.68 -22.38 -51.21
C LYS A 158 48.02 -21.78 -51.63
N PHE A 159 48.77 -21.17 -50.71
CA PHE A 159 50.11 -20.62 -51.00
C PHE A 159 51.07 -21.71 -51.48
N ALA A 160 51.17 -22.83 -50.76
CA ALA A 160 52.01 -23.95 -51.17
C ALA A 160 51.64 -24.48 -52.57
N SER A 161 50.35 -24.54 -52.90
CA SER A 161 49.89 -24.95 -54.24
C SER A 161 50.26 -23.95 -55.35
N LEU A 162 50.29 -22.65 -55.03
CA LEU A 162 50.66 -21.60 -55.97
C LEU A 162 52.18 -21.55 -56.17
N GLU A 163 52.95 -21.70 -55.10
CA GLU A 163 54.41 -21.82 -55.16
C GLU A 163 54.82 -23.02 -56.00
N GLU A 164 54.16 -24.17 -55.84
CA GLU A 164 54.43 -25.35 -56.66
C GLU A 164 54.08 -25.14 -58.13
N LYS A 165 52.94 -24.51 -58.44
CA LYS A 165 52.59 -24.15 -59.83
C LYS A 165 53.60 -23.20 -60.45
N LEU A 166 54.06 -22.22 -59.69
CA LEU A 166 55.06 -21.25 -60.14
C LEU A 166 56.40 -21.94 -60.40
N ARG A 167 56.81 -22.86 -59.52
CA ARG A 167 58.00 -23.70 -59.70
C ARG A 167 57.93 -24.53 -60.98
N ILE A 168 56.79 -25.19 -61.23
CA ILE A 168 56.56 -25.96 -62.46
C ILE A 168 56.65 -25.05 -63.69
N GLN A 169 55.99 -23.89 -63.66
CA GLN A 169 56.06 -22.92 -64.77
C GLN A 169 57.49 -22.43 -65.03
N GLU A 170 58.27 -22.14 -63.98
CA GLU A 170 59.67 -21.77 -64.14
C GLU A 170 60.50 -22.88 -64.78
N GLU A 171 60.29 -24.13 -64.38
CA GLU A 171 60.95 -25.30 -64.96
C GLU A 171 60.56 -25.48 -66.44
N GLU A 172 59.26 -25.40 -66.76
CA GLU A 172 58.74 -25.45 -68.14
C GLU A 172 59.30 -24.32 -69.02
N HIS A 173 59.36 -23.08 -68.49
CA HIS A 173 59.94 -21.95 -69.19
C HIS A 173 61.45 -22.11 -69.42
N LYS A 174 62.20 -22.62 -68.43
CA LYS A 174 63.63 -22.93 -68.59
C LYS A 174 63.85 -23.98 -69.67
N GLU A 175 63.03 -25.03 -69.69
CA GLU A 175 63.09 -26.08 -70.71
C GLU A 175 62.73 -25.53 -72.10
N MET A 176 61.67 -24.71 -72.20
CA MET A 176 61.28 -24.05 -73.45
C MET A 176 62.42 -23.16 -73.98
N MET A 177 63.03 -22.34 -73.12
CA MET A 177 64.17 -21.49 -73.49
C MET A 177 65.35 -22.33 -73.98
N TYR A 178 65.71 -23.39 -73.26
CA TYR A 178 66.77 -24.31 -73.69
C TYR A 178 66.48 -24.93 -75.07
N ASN A 179 65.23 -25.38 -75.30
CA ASN A 179 64.81 -25.95 -76.58
C ASN A 179 64.83 -24.92 -77.72
N LEU A 180 64.40 -23.68 -77.47
CA LEU A 180 64.46 -22.58 -78.43
C LEU A 180 65.91 -22.20 -78.75
N GLU A 181 66.79 -22.08 -77.75
CA GLU A 181 68.21 -21.84 -77.94
C GLU A 181 68.86 -22.95 -78.76
N LYS A 182 68.60 -24.21 -78.41
CA LYS A 182 69.07 -25.37 -79.17
C LYS A 182 68.59 -25.33 -80.62
N LYS A 183 67.31 -25.05 -80.85
CA LYS A 183 66.74 -24.94 -82.20
C LYS A 183 67.36 -23.77 -82.97
N ALA A 184 67.53 -22.61 -82.35
CA ALA A 184 68.16 -21.44 -82.97
C ALA A 184 69.62 -21.70 -83.35
N VAL A 185 70.38 -22.43 -82.53
CA VAL A 185 71.74 -22.86 -82.86
C VAL A 185 71.74 -23.81 -84.06
N LEU A 186 70.88 -24.83 -84.05
CA LEU A 186 70.75 -25.78 -85.16
C LEU A 186 70.30 -25.11 -86.46
N ASP A 187 69.33 -24.20 -86.39
CA ASP A 187 68.85 -23.43 -87.55
C ASP A 187 69.91 -22.44 -88.04
N LYS A 188 70.67 -21.80 -87.14
CA LYS A 188 71.82 -20.97 -87.53
C LYS A 188 72.87 -21.80 -88.28
N ASP A 189 73.16 -23.02 -87.84
CA ASP A 189 74.11 -23.89 -88.52
C ASP A 189 73.54 -24.47 -89.83
N ARG A 190 72.23 -24.74 -89.89
CA ARG A 190 71.54 -25.06 -91.16
C ARG A 190 71.63 -23.89 -92.13
N LEU A 191 71.30 -22.68 -91.70
CA LEU A 191 71.37 -21.46 -92.52
C LEU A 191 72.80 -21.16 -92.96
N LYS A 192 73.83 -21.38 -92.13
CA LYS A 192 75.23 -21.27 -92.58
C LYS A 192 75.53 -22.26 -93.70
N ARG A 193 75.11 -23.53 -93.56
CA ARG A 193 75.29 -24.55 -94.61
C ARG A 193 74.54 -24.17 -95.89
N ASP A 194 73.27 -23.77 -95.77
CA ASP A 194 72.45 -23.32 -96.89
C ASP A 194 73.03 -22.05 -97.53
N MET A 195 73.56 -21.12 -96.76
CA MET A 195 74.22 -19.91 -97.25
C MET A 195 75.49 -20.26 -98.01
N ILE A 196 76.34 -21.14 -97.47
CA ILE A 196 77.54 -21.62 -98.18
C ILE A 196 77.13 -22.31 -99.48
N GLN A 197 76.11 -23.18 -99.43
CA GLN A 197 75.59 -23.86 -100.61
C GLN A 197 75.01 -22.89 -101.63
N ARG A 198 74.19 -21.91 -101.21
CA ARG A 198 73.65 -20.86 -102.07
C ARG A 198 74.71 -19.92 -102.58
N VAL A 199 75.75 -19.58 -101.83
CA VAL A 199 76.89 -18.80 -102.33
C VAL A 199 77.63 -19.62 -103.39
N ASN A 200 77.76 -20.94 -103.22
CA ASN A 200 78.33 -21.81 -104.26
C ASN A 200 77.42 -21.90 -105.49
N THR A 201 76.10 -22.03 -105.30
CA THR A 201 75.12 -22.04 -106.38
C THR A 201 75.02 -20.69 -107.06
N VAL A 202 75.03 -19.57 -106.32
CA VAL A 202 75.07 -18.21 -106.85
C VAL A 202 76.40 -17.95 -107.51
N ALA A 203 77.54 -18.44 -107.03
CA ALA A 203 78.78 -18.37 -107.79
C ALA A 203 78.69 -19.14 -109.11
N ALA A 204 78.00 -20.28 -109.14
CA ALA A 204 77.75 -21.05 -110.36
C ALA A 204 76.70 -20.37 -111.28
N GLU A 205 75.64 -19.80 -110.72
CA GLU A 205 74.58 -19.07 -111.40
C GLU A 205 75.07 -17.69 -111.84
N PHE A 206 75.95 -16.98 -111.12
CA PHE A 206 76.55 -15.71 -111.54
C PHE A 206 77.47 -15.95 -112.74
N ARG A 207 78.18 -17.08 -112.78
CA ARG A 207 78.84 -17.57 -114.01
C ARG A 207 77.85 -17.84 -115.15
N ARG A 208 76.59 -18.21 -114.85
CA ARG A 208 75.54 -18.62 -115.80
C ARG A 208 74.56 -17.50 -116.21
N VAL A 209 74.35 -16.50 -115.36
CA VAL A 209 73.43 -15.35 -115.46
C VAL A 209 74.21 -14.10 -115.89
N SER A 210 75.51 -13.99 -115.59
CA SER A 210 76.42 -13.18 -116.42
C SER A 210 76.30 -13.59 -117.90
N ASN A 211 76.02 -14.87 -118.15
CA ASN A 211 75.77 -15.41 -119.48
C ASN A 211 74.31 -15.29 -119.96
N ASN A 212 73.36 -14.75 -119.16
CA ASN A 212 71.96 -14.59 -119.56
C ASN A 212 71.24 -13.48 -118.76
N GLN A 213 71.02 -12.34 -119.40
CA GLN A 213 70.42 -11.14 -118.83
C GLN A 213 68.88 -11.26 -118.68
N MET A 214 68.35 -10.74 -117.57
CA MET A 214 66.98 -10.90 -117.04
C MET A 214 65.89 -10.12 -117.83
N THR A 215 64.74 -10.74 -118.12
CA THR A 215 63.60 -10.11 -118.81
C THR A 215 62.53 -9.54 -117.86
N GLU A 216 61.89 -8.47 -118.32
CA GLU A 216 60.98 -7.54 -117.61
C GLU A 216 59.74 -8.15 -116.91
N THR A 217 59.32 -9.37 -117.24
CA THR A 217 58.09 -10.00 -116.69
C THR A 217 58.14 -10.20 -115.17
N THR A 218 59.32 -10.49 -114.62
CA THR A 218 59.52 -10.69 -113.18
C THR A 218 59.32 -9.39 -112.39
N LYS A 219 59.65 -8.23 -112.99
CA LYS A 219 59.49 -6.93 -112.33
C LYS A 219 58.02 -6.56 -112.16
N ARG A 220 57.14 -6.97 -113.08
CA ARG A 220 55.71 -6.67 -113.02
C ARG A 220 54.99 -7.48 -111.93
N ALA A 221 55.28 -8.79 -111.83
CA ALA A 221 54.71 -9.64 -110.79
C ALA A 221 55.07 -9.18 -109.37
N ILE A 222 56.28 -8.65 -109.17
CA ILE A 222 56.71 -8.09 -107.88
C ILE A 222 55.87 -6.87 -107.49
N ARG A 223 55.56 -5.97 -108.44
CA ARG A 223 54.77 -4.76 -108.14
C ARG A 223 53.32 -5.10 -107.74
N GLU A 224 52.70 -6.05 -108.44
CA GLU A 224 51.34 -6.50 -108.11
C GLU A 224 51.28 -7.22 -106.76
N ASN A 225 52.29 -8.04 -106.43
CA ASN A 225 52.37 -8.69 -105.12
C ASN A 225 52.54 -7.68 -103.98
N VAL A 226 53.41 -6.68 -104.15
CA VAL A 226 53.58 -5.59 -103.17
C VAL A 226 52.28 -4.80 -102.95
N ALA A 227 51.51 -4.53 -104.01
CA ALA A 227 50.23 -3.84 -103.90
C ALA A 227 49.20 -4.67 -103.09
N ILE A 228 49.10 -5.97 -103.36
CA ILE A 228 48.20 -6.89 -102.64
C ILE A 228 48.64 -7.03 -101.17
N SER A 229 49.94 -7.20 -100.90
CA SER A 229 50.44 -7.26 -99.52
C SER A 229 50.15 -5.97 -98.75
N SER A 230 50.26 -4.81 -99.39
CA SER A 230 49.90 -3.53 -98.77
C SER A 230 48.41 -3.43 -98.44
N GLN A 231 47.53 -3.94 -99.31
CA GLN A 231 46.09 -3.97 -99.03
C GLN A 231 45.75 -4.96 -97.91
N LEU A 232 46.38 -6.14 -97.90
CA LEU A 232 46.17 -7.15 -96.85
C LEU A 232 46.62 -6.61 -95.48
N ALA A 233 47.74 -5.88 -95.43
CA ALA A 233 48.20 -5.21 -94.21
C ALA A 233 47.13 -4.25 -93.66
N LYS A 234 46.55 -3.39 -94.52
CA LYS A 234 45.48 -2.46 -94.10
C LYS A 234 44.23 -3.18 -93.58
N VAL A 235 43.83 -4.28 -94.20
CA VAL A 235 42.68 -5.09 -93.73
C VAL A 235 43.01 -5.75 -92.40
N SER A 236 44.23 -6.26 -92.23
CA SER A 236 44.71 -6.83 -90.98
C SER A 236 44.73 -5.79 -89.85
N ASP A 237 45.23 -4.58 -90.12
CA ASP A 237 45.25 -3.48 -89.16
C ASP A 237 43.82 -3.13 -88.72
N LYS A 238 42.89 -3.02 -89.68
CA LYS A 238 41.49 -2.73 -89.35
C LYS A 238 40.80 -3.84 -88.57
N SER A 239 41.14 -5.10 -88.89
CA SER A 239 40.67 -6.25 -88.12
C SER A 239 41.18 -6.21 -86.68
N MET A 240 42.44 -5.81 -86.46
CA MET A 240 43.03 -5.68 -85.13
C MET A 240 42.37 -4.57 -84.31
N GLU A 241 42.07 -3.42 -84.92
CA GLU A 241 41.33 -2.33 -84.26
C GLU A 241 39.95 -2.78 -83.77
N LEU A 242 39.19 -3.51 -84.58
CA LEU A 242 37.86 -4.02 -84.20
C LEU A 242 37.93 -5.05 -83.08
N ILE A 243 38.96 -5.90 -83.06
CA ILE A 243 39.21 -6.84 -81.96
C ILE A 243 39.48 -6.07 -80.67
N ASN A 244 40.37 -5.07 -80.72
CA ASN A 244 40.69 -4.24 -79.55
C ASN A 244 39.46 -3.49 -79.02
N GLU A 245 38.62 -2.95 -79.91
CA GLU A 245 37.37 -2.28 -79.51
C GLU A 245 36.38 -3.27 -78.88
N ASN A 246 36.25 -4.48 -79.45
CA ASN A 246 35.39 -5.52 -78.89
C ASN A 246 35.87 -5.96 -77.50
N ASP A 247 37.18 -6.14 -77.32
CA ASP A 247 37.77 -6.51 -76.04
C ASP A 247 37.59 -5.39 -75.01
N PHE A 248 37.76 -4.13 -75.41
CA PHE A 248 37.47 -2.98 -74.54
C PHE A 248 35.99 -2.93 -74.12
N LEU A 249 35.06 -3.17 -75.05
CA LEU A 249 33.62 -3.23 -74.76
C LEU A 249 33.27 -4.36 -73.80
N LYS A 250 33.87 -5.55 -73.96
CA LYS A 250 33.70 -6.68 -73.02
C LYS A 250 34.20 -6.35 -71.61
N VAL A 251 35.35 -5.68 -71.50
CA VAL A 251 35.87 -5.23 -70.19
C VAL A 251 34.90 -4.26 -69.54
N LYS A 252 34.40 -3.28 -70.30
CA LYS A 252 33.42 -2.30 -69.81
C LYS A 252 32.09 -2.95 -69.42
N GLU A 253 31.59 -3.90 -70.20
CA GLU A 253 30.39 -4.67 -69.87
C GLU A 253 30.58 -5.47 -68.57
N SER A 254 31.72 -6.14 -68.42
CA SER A 254 32.06 -6.86 -67.18
C SER A 254 32.12 -5.93 -65.97
N GLU A 255 32.66 -4.73 -66.12
CA GLU A 255 32.70 -3.72 -65.06
C GLU A 255 31.31 -3.22 -64.68
N LEU A 256 30.44 -2.94 -65.66
CA LEU A 256 29.06 -2.55 -65.42
C LEU A 256 28.25 -3.66 -64.74
N LEU A 257 28.45 -4.92 -65.12
CA LEU A 257 27.79 -6.06 -64.46
C LEU A 257 28.23 -6.18 -63.00
N LYS A 258 29.52 -5.96 -62.69
CA LYS A 258 29.99 -5.91 -61.29
C LYS A 258 29.37 -4.77 -60.51
N GLN A 259 29.25 -3.58 -61.11
CA GLN A 259 28.60 -2.44 -60.48
C GLN A 259 27.12 -2.70 -60.20
N LEU A 260 26.40 -3.33 -61.13
CA LEU A 260 25.01 -3.73 -60.94
C LEU A 260 24.86 -4.73 -59.79
N SER A 261 25.71 -5.76 -59.73
CA SER A 261 25.71 -6.73 -58.63
C SER A 261 25.88 -6.06 -57.27
N VAL A 262 26.83 -5.12 -57.14
CA VAL A 262 27.05 -4.38 -55.88
C VAL A 262 25.84 -3.49 -55.53
N LEU A 263 25.21 -2.87 -56.52
CA LEU A 263 24.01 -2.05 -56.29
C LEU A 263 22.82 -2.91 -55.84
N GLU A 264 22.62 -4.09 -56.44
CA GLU A 264 21.56 -5.03 -56.04
C GLU A 264 21.79 -5.55 -54.61
N GLU A 265 23.02 -5.90 -54.23
CA GLU A 265 23.36 -6.30 -52.87
C GLU A 265 23.10 -5.18 -51.86
N ASN A 266 23.50 -3.95 -52.19
CA ASN A 266 23.23 -2.78 -51.35
C ASN A 266 21.73 -2.52 -51.18
N GLU A 267 20.93 -2.64 -52.25
CA GLU A 267 19.47 -2.51 -52.18
C GLU A 267 18.86 -3.56 -51.26
N GLN A 268 19.28 -4.83 -51.38
CA GLN A 268 18.82 -5.90 -50.51
C GLN A 268 19.17 -5.63 -49.05
N GLU A 269 20.37 -5.13 -48.75
CA GLU A 269 20.74 -4.72 -47.40
C GLU A 269 19.90 -3.56 -46.87
N LEU A 270 19.64 -2.55 -47.70
CA LEU A 270 18.79 -1.41 -47.36
C LEU A 270 17.38 -1.85 -47.02
N VAL A 271 16.80 -2.77 -47.81
CA VAL A 271 15.48 -3.35 -47.55
C VAL A 271 15.49 -4.14 -46.23
N LYS A 272 16.51 -4.97 -45.98
CA LYS A 272 16.65 -5.71 -44.70
C LYS A 272 16.73 -4.77 -43.50
N LYS A 273 17.56 -3.71 -43.58
CA LYS A 273 17.71 -2.68 -42.54
C LYS A 273 16.41 -1.89 -42.34
N SER A 274 15.71 -1.56 -43.43
CA SER A 274 14.41 -0.88 -43.37
C SER A 274 13.35 -1.75 -42.68
N LEU A 275 13.28 -3.04 -43.02
CA LEU A 275 12.36 -3.99 -42.39
C LEU A 275 12.67 -4.18 -40.90
N SER A 276 13.95 -4.30 -40.53
CA SER A 276 14.33 -4.40 -39.12
C SER A 276 13.96 -3.13 -38.35
N ASN A 277 14.20 -1.96 -38.94
CA ASN A 277 13.84 -0.68 -38.31
C ASN A 277 12.31 -0.55 -38.16
N GLN A 278 11.54 -0.96 -39.16
CA GLN A 278 10.08 -0.98 -39.10
C GLN A 278 9.57 -1.92 -38.00
N LYS A 279 10.22 -3.08 -37.80
CA LYS A 279 9.91 -3.99 -36.69
C LYS A 279 10.19 -3.34 -35.33
N VAL A 280 11.33 -2.67 -35.17
CA VAL A 280 11.67 -1.93 -33.94
C VAL A 280 10.67 -0.81 -33.68
N ILE A 281 10.31 -0.01 -34.69
CA ILE A 281 9.31 1.05 -34.57
C ILE A 281 7.97 0.47 -34.11
N ARG A 282 7.55 -0.68 -34.67
CA ARG A 282 6.31 -1.36 -34.27
C ARG A 282 6.34 -1.80 -32.82
N MET A 283 7.42 -2.47 -32.39
CA MET A 283 7.59 -2.90 -30.99
C MET A 283 7.60 -1.70 -30.02
N LEU A 284 8.28 -0.62 -30.39
CA LEU A 284 8.29 0.60 -29.57
C LEU A 284 6.90 1.24 -29.51
N THR A 285 6.17 1.26 -30.63
CA THR A 285 4.80 1.80 -30.68
C THR A 285 3.86 0.98 -29.80
N GLU A 286 3.92 -0.36 -29.87
CA GLU A 286 3.16 -1.25 -29.00
C GLU A 286 3.51 -1.04 -27.53
N LYS A 287 4.80 -0.90 -27.20
CA LYS A 287 5.23 -0.61 -25.82
C LYS A 287 4.73 0.73 -25.33
N CYS A 288 4.74 1.78 -26.17
CA CYS A 288 4.18 3.08 -25.81
C CYS A 288 2.67 3.01 -25.59
N GLN A 289 1.94 2.23 -26.39
CA GLN A 289 0.50 2.01 -26.19
C GLN A 289 0.22 1.30 -24.85
N GLN A 290 0.97 0.22 -24.55
CA GLN A 290 0.86 -0.47 -23.26
C GLN A 290 1.17 0.46 -22.08
N GLN A 291 2.20 1.31 -22.20
CA GLN A 291 2.52 2.29 -21.17
C GLN A 291 1.42 3.33 -21.00
N GLN A 292 0.81 3.79 -22.09
CA GLN A 292 -0.32 4.72 -22.04
C GLN A 292 -1.52 4.10 -21.35
N GLU A 293 -1.87 2.85 -21.69
CA GLU A 293 -2.96 2.12 -21.02
C GLU A 293 -2.68 1.97 -19.51
N MET A 294 -1.45 1.67 -19.11
CA MET A 294 -1.07 1.61 -17.70
C MET A 294 -1.19 2.96 -16.98
N LEU A 295 -0.83 4.06 -17.65
CA LEU A 295 -1.01 5.42 -17.11
C LEU A 295 -2.49 5.79 -16.98
N ASP A 296 -3.31 5.46 -17.97
CA ASP A 296 -4.75 5.71 -17.94
C ASP A 296 -5.43 4.92 -16.80
N MET A 297 -5.05 3.65 -16.61
CA MET A 297 -5.51 2.83 -15.49
C MET A 297 -5.05 3.38 -14.13
N ALA A 298 -3.83 3.91 -14.04
CA ALA A 298 -3.34 4.55 -12.82
C ALA A 298 -4.12 5.82 -12.50
N ALA A 299 -4.38 6.67 -13.50
CA ALA A 299 -5.17 7.89 -13.36
C ALA A 299 -6.62 7.59 -12.93
N GLN A 300 -7.23 6.52 -13.47
CA GLN A 300 -8.55 6.06 -13.02
C GLN A 300 -8.54 5.65 -11.55
N LYS A 301 -7.54 4.87 -11.11
CA LYS A 301 -7.39 4.48 -9.71
C LYS A 301 -7.14 5.67 -8.78
N GLU A 302 -6.36 6.65 -9.21
CA GLU A 302 -6.16 7.88 -8.45
C GLU A 302 -7.47 8.65 -8.28
N HIS A 303 -8.29 8.70 -9.33
CA HIS A 303 -9.62 9.31 -9.27
C HIS A 303 -10.54 8.57 -8.29
N GLU A 304 -10.62 7.24 -8.37
CA GLU A 304 -11.40 6.41 -7.44
C GLU A 304 -10.93 6.57 -5.98
N LEU A 305 -9.62 6.62 -5.74
CA LEU A 305 -9.06 6.88 -4.41
C LEU A 305 -9.41 8.27 -3.90
N HIS A 306 -9.43 9.27 -4.79
CA HIS A 306 -9.82 10.63 -4.43
C HIS A 306 -11.31 10.70 -4.06
N GLU A 307 -12.19 10.07 -4.82
CA GLU A 307 -13.62 9.98 -4.49
C GLU A 307 -13.84 9.28 -3.13
N LEU A 308 -13.18 8.13 -2.92
CA LEU A 308 -13.27 7.40 -1.65
C LEU A 308 -12.73 8.23 -0.46
N HIS A 309 -11.69 9.04 -0.68
CA HIS A 309 -11.16 9.93 0.35
C HIS A 309 -12.18 11.01 0.74
N LEU A 310 -12.87 11.60 -0.24
CA LEU A 310 -13.94 12.57 0.00
C LEU A 310 -15.11 11.94 0.77
N GLU A 311 -15.52 10.73 0.41
CA GLU A 311 -16.55 9.99 1.15
C GLU A 311 -16.12 9.70 2.59
N HIS A 312 -14.88 9.25 2.79
CA HIS A 312 -14.33 9.02 4.12
C HIS A 312 -14.33 10.28 4.98
N GLN A 313 -13.93 11.41 4.40
CA GLN A 313 -13.94 12.70 5.08
C GLN A 313 -15.37 13.11 5.49
N ALA A 314 -16.35 12.94 4.60
CA ALA A 314 -17.76 13.22 4.90
C ALA A 314 -18.29 12.33 6.05
N LEU A 315 -17.99 11.02 6.02
CA LEU A 315 -18.36 10.10 7.10
C LEU A 315 -17.67 10.46 8.43
N GLN A 316 -16.44 10.95 8.38
CA GLN A 316 -15.71 11.39 9.56
C GLN A 316 -16.37 12.63 10.18
N GLU A 317 -16.78 13.60 9.37
CA GLU A 317 -17.54 14.77 9.81
C GLU A 317 -18.89 14.37 10.42
N ASP A 318 -19.63 13.47 9.78
CA ASP A 318 -20.89 12.93 10.31
C ASP A 318 -20.68 12.22 11.66
N THR A 319 -19.62 11.43 11.78
CA THR A 319 -19.29 10.75 13.04
C THR A 319 -18.97 11.76 14.15
N GLN A 320 -18.26 12.85 13.83
CA GLN A 320 -17.99 13.92 14.78
C GLN A 320 -19.26 14.65 15.22
N THR A 321 -20.16 14.99 14.29
CA THR A 321 -21.43 15.64 14.63
C THR A 321 -22.32 14.74 15.49
N LEU A 322 -22.38 13.43 15.19
CA LEU A 322 -23.09 12.45 16.01
C LEU A 322 -22.48 12.33 17.40
N ARG A 323 -21.15 12.30 17.54
CA ARG A 323 -20.46 12.31 18.84
C ARG A 323 -20.80 13.56 19.65
N GLN A 324 -20.76 14.74 19.04
CA GLN A 324 -21.16 15.98 19.71
C GLN A 324 -22.62 15.93 20.18
N ARG A 325 -23.51 15.37 19.37
CA ARG A 325 -24.93 15.21 19.72
C ARG A 325 -25.13 14.21 20.86
N MET A 326 -24.36 13.13 20.91
CA MET A 326 -24.38 12.19 22.04
C MET A 326 -23.97 12.87 23.34
N VAL A 327 -22.85 13.60 23.36
CA VAL A 327 -22.40 14.34 24.54
C VAL A 327 -23.47 15.34 25.00
N HIS A 328 -24.08 16.07 24.06
CA HIS A 328 -25.16 17.00 24.40
C HIS A 328 -26.37 16.31 25.05
N LEU A 329 -26.78 15.16 24.51
CA LEU A 329 -27.88 14.36 25.08
C LEU A 329 -27.50 13.79 26.46
N GLU A 330 -26.26 13.36 26.66
CA GLU A 330 -25.76 12.91 27.97
C GLU A 330 -25.83 14.05 29.00
N GLU A 331 -25.41 15.26 28.64
CA GLU A 331 -25.54 16.45 29.49
C GLU A 331 -27.01 16.78 29.81
N GLU A 332 -27.92 16.69 28.83
CA GLU A 332 -29.36 16.88 29.06
C GLU A 332 -29.92 15.83 30.02
N VAL A 333 -29.55 14.57 29.86
CA VAL A 333 -29.94 13.48 30.76
C VAL A 333 -29.40 13.73 32.17
N HIS A 334 -28.15 14.17 32.31
CA HIS A 334 -27.58 14.55 33.61
C HIS A 334 -28.34 15.71 34.27
N LYS A 335 -28.70 16.75 33.50
CA LYS A 335 -29.51 17.87 34.00
C LYS A 335 -30.89 17.39 34.48
N LEU A 336 -31.59 16.59 33.68
CA LEU A 336 -32.89 16.03 34.05
C LEU A 336 -32.81 15.11 35.27
N MET A 337 -31.76 14.30 35.40
CA MET A 337 -31.54 13.48 36.59
C MET A 337 -31.31 14.35 37.84
N ALA A 338 -30.54 15.44 37.73
CA ALA A 338 -30.34 16.37 38.83
C ALA A 338 -31.65 17.08 39.23
N GLU A 339 -32.47 17.51 38.26
CA GLU A 339 -33.80 18.08 38.52
C GLU A 339 -34.74 17.08 39.18
N LYS A 340 -34.77 15.83 38.68
CA LYS A 340 -35.53 14.73 39.29
C LYS A 340 -35.11 14.52 40.75
N ASN A 341 -33.80 14.47 41.03
CA ASN A 341 -33.31 14.26 42.40
C ASN A 341 -33.70 15.44 43.32
N LYS A 342 -33.54 16.68 42.86
CA LYS A 342 -34.03 17.86 43.59
C LYS A 342 -35.51 17.79 43.91
N ALA A 343 -36.34 17.32 42.97
CA ALA A 343 -37.77 17.14 43.19
C ALA A 343 -38.08 16.01 44.19
N ILE A 344 -37.29 14.93 44.19
CA ILE A 344 -37.38 13.85 45.18
C ILE A 344 -37.04 14.39 46.58
N ASP A 345 -35.94 15.13 46.72
CA ASP A 345 -35.53 15.72 48.00
C ASP A 345 -36.60 16.68 48.54
N GLN A 346 -37.18 17.53 47.68
CA GLN A 346 -38.29 18.40 48.03
C GLN A 346 -39.52 17.61 48.49
N LEU A 347 -39.87 16.53 47.78
CA LEU A 347 -40.99 15.68 48.15
C LEU A 347 -40.75 14.96 49.49
N GLU A 348 -39.52 14.54 49.77
CA GLU A 348 -39.15 13.92 51.04
C GLU A 348 -39.21 14.93 52.19
N TYR A 349 -38.72 16.15 51.97
CA TYR A 349 -38.84 17.25 52.92
C TYR A 349 -40.31 17.56 53.25
N GLU A 350 -41.15 17.73 52.22
CA GLU A 350 -42.61 17.91 52.37
C GLU A 350 -43.27 16.74 53.12
N LYS A 351 -42.88 15.49 52.84
CA LYS A 351 -43.39 14.31 53.57
C LYS A 351 -42.99 14.34 55.04
N GLN A 352 -41.74 14.68 55.35
CA GLN A 352 -41.27 14.80 56.73
C GLN A 352 -42.03 15.90 57.48
N LEU A 353 -42.19 17.06 56.83
CA LEU A 353 -42.97 18.18 57.34
C LEU A 353 -44.44 17.78 57.60
N ARG A 354 -45.07 17.07 56.67
CA ARG A 354 -46.44 16.57 56.85
C ARG A 354 -46.54 15.53 57.97
N LEU A 355 -45.51 14.70 58.17
CA LEU A 355 -45.46 13.74 59.28
C LEU A 355 -45.32 14.42 60.63
N SER A 356 -44.44 15.43 60.76
CA SER A 356 -44.32 16.21 62.00
C SER A 356 -45.60 16.98 62.30
N MET A 357 -46.23 17.60 61.29
CA MET A 357 -47.54 18.25 61.46
C MET A 357 -48.63 17.27 61.94
N LYS A 358 -48.69 16.06 61.35
CA LYS A 358 -49.62 15.02 61.81
C LYS A 358 -49.37 14.60 63.25
N LYS A 359 -48.11 14.52 63.69
CA LYS A 359 -47.76 14.22 65.09
C LYS A 359 -48.27 15.31 66.03
N VAL A 360 -47.94 16.56 65.75
CA VAL A 360 -48.40 17.72 66.53
C VAL A 360 -49.93 17.76 66.61
N LEU A 361 -50.64 17.57 65.50
CA LEU A 361 -52.10 17.51 65.48
C LEU A 361 -52.65 16.34 66.29
N SER A 362 -52.00 15.16 66.23
CA SER A 362 -52.42 14.00 67.01
C SER A 362 -52.19 14.19 68.52
N GLU A 363 -51.08 14.82 68.91
CA GLU A 363 -50.75 15.16 70.29
C GLU A 363 -51.71 16.21 70.86
N ALA A 364 -52.07 17.23 70.05
CA ALA A 364 -53.09 18.22 70.41
C ALA A 364 -54.47 17.56 70.55
N ALA A 365 -54.86 16.69 69.62
CA ALA A 365 -56.13 15.97 69.68
C ALA A 365 -56.21 15.01 70.87
N LEU A 366 -55.12 14.31 71.20
CA LEU A 366 -55.01 13.47 72.41
C LEU A 366 -55.10 14.32 73.67
N SER A 367 -54.38 15.45 73.75
CA SER A 367 -54.44 16.37 74.89
C SER A 367 -55.86 16.89 75.13
N LEU A 368 -56.59 17.23 74.06
CA LEU A 368 -58.00 17.62 74.15
C LEU A 368 -58.90 16.44 74.58
N LYS A 369 -58.65 15.24 74.04
CA LYS A 369 -59.42 14.04 74.39
C LYS A 369 -59.22 13.61 75.84
N ASP A 370 -57.99 13.63 76.34
CA ASP A 370 -57.67 13.25 77.72
C ASP A 370 -58.41 14.16 78.71
N VAL A 371 -58.46 15.47 78.42
CA VAL A 371 -59.23 16.42 79.25
C VAL A 371 -60.74 16.21 79.15
N LEU A 372 -61.26 15.88 77.96
CA LEU A 372 -62.70 15.62 77.77
C LEU A 372 -63.15 14.27 78.35
N MET A 373 -62.26 13.29 78.46
CA MET A 373 -62.56 11.93 78.94
C MET A 373 -62.30 11.73 80.44
N GLU A 374 -61.56 12.64 81.09
CA GLU A 374 -61.50 12.75 82.54
C GLU A 374 -62.85 13.26 83.09
N THR A 375 -63.79 12.33 83.22
CA THR A 375 -65.10 12.57 83.88
C THR A 375 -64.93 12.86 85.38
N PRO A 376 -65.66 13.85 85.93
CA PRO A 376 -65.54 14.21 87.34
C PRO A 376 -66.15 13.10 88.21
N LYS A 377 -65.36 12.58 89.16
CA LYS A 377 -65.95 12.03 90.38
C LYS A 377 -66.62 13.20 91.09
N LYS A 378 -67.95 13.21 91.12
CA LYS A 378 -68.74 14.17 91.90
C LYS A 378 -68.33 14.09 93.36
N GLU A 379 -67.51 15.03 93.82
CA GLU A 379 -67.43 15.38 95.22
C GLU A 379 -67.82 16.84 95.40
N ARG A 380 -68.53 17.07 96.50
CA ARG A 380 -69.15 18.34 96.89
C ARG A 380 -68.07 19.40 97.08
N GLY A 381 -68.19 20.50 96.34
CA GLY A 381 -67.45 21.73 96.62
C GLY A 381 -66.22 21.96 95.76
N ASP A 382 -66.26 21.63 94.47
CA ASP A 382 -65.27 22.15 93.52
C ASP A 382 -65.46 23.66 93.39
N THR A 383 -64.56 24.41 94.03
CA THR A 383 -64.44 25.85 93.83
C THR A 383 -64.16 26.13 92.37
N GLU A 384 -64.74 27.21 91.86
CA GLU A 384 -64.48 27.78 90.53
C GLU A 384 -62.96 27.87 90.22
N ALA A 385 -62.13 28.00 91.27
CA ALA A 385 -60.68 27.97 91.22
C ALA A 385 -60.05 26.65 90.72
N ALA A 386 -60.59 25.48 91.06
CA ALA A 386 -60.04 24.18 90.63
C ALA A 386 -60.31 23.92 89.12
N LEU A 387 -61.50 24.31 88.65
CA LEU A 387 -61.84 24.30 87.23
C LEU A 387 -61.01 25.32 86.45
N SER A 388 -60.77 26.50 87.02
CA SER A 388 -59.93 27.54 86.41
C SER A 388 -58.46 27.14 86.34
N ALA A 389 -57.92 26.46 87.36
CA ALA A 389 -56.55 25.94 87.35
C ALA A 389 -56.37 24.86 86.27
N ARG A 390 -57.33 23.95 86.10
CA ARG A 390 -57.30 22.91 85.07
C ARG A 390 -57.42 23.48 83.66
N ARG A 391 -58.28 24.50 83.47
CA ARG A 391 -58.36 25.27 82.22
C ARG A 391 -57.02 25.97 81.91
N ASN A 392 -56.38 26.58 82.90
CA ASN A 392 -55.08 27.24 82.70
C ASN A 392 -53.97 26.24 82.36
N GLN A 393 -53.94 25.07 83.00
CA GLN A 393 -52.95 24.04 82.71
C GLN A 393 -53.15 23.40 81.31
N LEU A 394 -54.42 23.28 80.85
CA LEU A 394 -54.74 22.90 79.47
C LEU A 394 -54.25 23.98 78.48
N LEU A 395 -54.54 25.25 78.77
CA LEU A 395 -54.10 26.37 77.95
C LEU A 395 -52.57 26.43 77.87
N GLU A 396 -51.86 26.20 78.97
CA GLU A 396 -50.39 26.09 78.98
C GLU A 396 -49.87 24.92 78.16
N LYS A 397 -50.48 23.72 78.28
CA LYS A 397 -50.10 22.56 77.46
C LYS A 397 -50.37 22.78 75.97
N LEU A 398 -51.51 23.38 75.61
CA LEU A 398 -51.83 23.76 74.23
C LEU A 398 -50.89 24.86 73.74
N LEU A 399 -50.54 25.84 74.58
CA LEU A 399 -49.57 26.89 74.25
C LEU A 399 -48.18 26.31 73.99
N ALA A 400 -47.73 25.35 74.79
CA ALA A 400 -46.46 24.67 74.59
C ALA A 400 -46.44 23.85 73.28
N LEU A 401 -47.54 23.18 72.96
CA LEU A 401 -47.70 22.46 71.68
C LEU A 401 -47.79 23.41 70.48
N LEU A 402 -48.41 24.58 70.64
CA LEU A 402 -48.46 25.61 69.61
C LEU A 402 -47.09 26.27 69.41
N ASN A 403 -46.33 26.48 70.48
CA ASN A 403 -44.96 26.99 70.41
C ASN A 403 -44.00 25.97 69.77
N SER A 404 -44.16 24.67 70.05
CA SER A 404 -43.38 23.63 69.37
C SER A 404 -43.80 23.46 67.90
N ALA A 405 -45.07 23.69 67.56
CA ALA A 405 -45.51 23.79 66.18
C ALA A 405 -44.90 25.00 65.47
N ALA A 406 -44.87 26.16 66.12
CA ALA A 406 -44.33 27.40 65.59
C ALA A 406 -42.80 27.33 65.35
N THR A 407 -42.03 26.68 66.23
CA THR A 407 -40.59 26.46 66.02
C THR A 407 -40.30 25.49 64.87
N LEU A 408 -41.26 24.62 64.53
CA LEU A 408 -41.22 23.78 63.34
C LEU A 408 -41.76 24.49 62.08
N GLY A 409 -42.13 25.77 62.18
CA GLY A 409 -42.65 26.58 61.09
C GLY A 409 -44.11 26.33 60.74
N PHE A 410 -44.89 25.73 61.66
CA PHE A 410 -46.31 25.46 61.46
C PHE A 410 -47.19 26.59 62.03
N GLY A 411 -48.03 27.15 61.16
CA GLY A 411 -48.92 28.26 61.49
C GLY A 411 -48.35 29.60 61.00
N PRO A 412 -49.18 30.66 60.97
CA PRO A 412 -48.75 32.01 60.63
C PRO A 412 -47.54 32.41 61.49
N ALA A 413 -46.55 33.05 60.88
CA ALA A 413 -45.42 33.62 61.62
C ALA A 413 -45.96 34.63 62.66
N LEU A 414 -45.26 34.88 63.76
CA LEU A 414 -45.67 35.94 64.70
C LEU A 414 -45.82 37.31 64.02
N ASP A 415 -45.13 37.52 62.89
CA ASP A 415 -45.27 38.70 62.03
C ASP A 415 -46.56 38.74 61.21
N ASP A 416 -47.23 37.61 60.94
CA ASP A 416 -48.52 37.56 60.23
C ASP A 416 -49.69 38.01 61.11
N PHE A 417 -49.50 38.10 62.44
CA PHE A 417 -50.47 38.66 63.38
C PHE A 417 -50.35 40.17 63.57
N GLN A 418 -49.35 40.82 62.94
CA GLN A 418 -49.31 42.27 62.85
C GLN A 418 -50.23 42.71 61.71
N SER A 419 -51.25 43.52 62.04
CA SER A 419 -52.21 44.06 61.08
C SER A 419 -51.50 44.71 59.88
N ARG A 420 -51.58 44.06 58.72
CA ARG A 420 -51.32 44.70 57.44
C ARG A 420 -52.63 45.23 56.91
N ASP A 421 -52.72 46.55 56.86
CA ASP A 421 -53.75 47.27 56.15
C ASP A 421 -53.85 46.82 54.69
N TYR A 422 -55.11 46.80 54.25
CA TYR A 422 -55.62 46.39 52.96
C TYR A 422 -54.94 47.09 51.78
N GLN A 423 -54.46 46.31 50.82
CA GLN A 423 -54.61 46.65 49.39
C GLN A 423 -54.64 45.39 48.51
N ILE A 424 -55.68 45.37 47.68
CA ILE A 424 -56.20 44.24 46.91
C ILE A 424 -55.61 44.27 45.49
N MET A 425 -55.22 43.07 45.02
CA MET A 425 -55.17 42.56 43.63
C MET A 425 -54.47 43.38 42.53
N TYR A 426 -53.43 42.78 41.94
CA TYR A 426 -53.52 42.29 40.55
C TYR A 426 -52.71 41.00 40.39
N HIS A 427 -53.27 40.10 39.59
CA HIS A 427 -52.72 38.83 39.11
C HIS A 427 -51.25 38.89 38.67
N GLN A 428 -50.49 37.84 38.99
CA GLN A 428 -49.71 37.10 37.98
C GLN A 428 -49.36 35.70 38.48
N MET A 429 -49.98 34.71 37.83
CA MET A 429 -49.65 33.29 37.92
C MET A 429 -48.27 33.06 37.32
N THR A 430 -47.32 32.60 38.13
CA THR A 430 -46.06 32.03 37.67
C THR A 430 -46.24 30.53 37.45
N PRO A 431 -45.91 29.97 36.28
CA PRO A 431 -45.66 28.55 36.17
C PRO A 431 -44.15 28.28 36.22
N LYS A 432 -43.75 27.36 37.09
CA LYS A 432 -42.54 26.56 36.86
C LYS A 432 -42.84 25.62 35.70
N THR A 433 -41.96 25.51 34.72
CA THR A 433 -41.28 24.27 34.29
C THR A 433 -40.38 24.60 33.10
N ASN A 434 -39.15 24.11 33.19
CA ASN A 434 -38.15 24.10 32.14
C ASN A 434 -38.71 23.49 30.84
N ARG A 435 -38.59 24.19 29.71
CA ARG A 435 -38.52 23.56 28.39
C ARG A 435 -37.66 24.42 27.49
N HIS A 436 -36.60 23.77 27.02
CA HIS A 436 -35.61 24.24 26.07
C HIS A 436 -36.22 25.07 24.92
N LEU A 437 -35.54 26.16 24.58
CA LEU A 437 -35.54 26.74 23.25
C LEU A 437 -34.91 25.72 22.29
N VAL A 438 -35.70 24.75 21.84
CA VAL A 438 -35.42 24.00 20.62
C VAL A 438 -36.10 24.77 19.49
N ALA A 439 -35.26 25.36 18.65
CA ALA A 439 -35.63 25.84 17.34
C ALA A 439 -36.49 24.79 16.62
N PRO A 440 -37.54 25.18 15.89
CA PRO A 440 -38.26 24.21 15.09
C PRO A 440 -37.39 23.77 13.91
N ASN A 441 -37.31 22.46 13.77
CA ASN A 441 -37.04 21.70 12.55
C ASN A 441 -35.57 21.39 12.22
N LEU A 442 -35.18 20.19 12.69
CA LEU A 442 -34.36 19.25 11.94
C LEU A 442 -34.73 19.27 10.45
N LYS A 443 -33.82 19.80 9.62
CA LYS A 443 -33.65 19.33 8.26
C LYS A 443 -32.83 18.03 8.33
N GLY A 444 -33.52 16.90 8.33
CA GLY A 444 -33.03 15.69 7.68
C GLY A 444 -33.32 15.77 6.18
N PRO A 445 -32.58 15.03 5.35
CA PRO A 445 -32.66 15.13 3.89
C PRO A 445 -34.03 14.63 3.39
N GLY A 446 -34.71 15.40 2.53
CA GLY A 446 -35.81 14.86 1.73
C GLY A 446 -37.15 15.62 1.67
N VAL A 447 -37.31 16.81 2.27
CA VAL A 447 -38.50 17.65 1.99
C VAL A 447 -38.08 19.10 1.73
N VAL A 448 -38.12 19.47 0.45
CA VAL A 448 -37.80 20.81 -0.08
C VAL A 448 -39.06 21.68 0.02
N PRO A 449 -39.03 22.85 0.69
CA PRO A 449 -40.02 23.88 0.41
C PRO A 449 -39.68 24.49 -0.96
N HIS A 450 -40.55 24.26 -1.94
CA HIS A 450 -40.49 24.95 -3.23
C HIS A 450 -40.76 26.45 -3.00
N TYR A 451 -39.80 27.26 -3.47
CA TYR A 451 -39.81 28.73 -3.59
C TYR A 451 -39.38 29.56 -2.36
N ARG A 452 -38.30 30.33 -2.56
CA ARG A 452 -37.97 31.57 -1.83
C ARG A 452 -37.96 32.75 -2.82
N ILE A 453 -38.24 33.94 -2.30
CA ILE A 453 -38.17 35.20 -3.03
C ILE A 453 -36.78 35.34 -3.68
N GLY A 454 -36.72 35.26 -5.00
CA GLY A 454 -35.49 35.27 -5.81
C GLY A 454 -35.42 34.23 -6.93
N ASP A 455 -36.35 33.27 -7.01
CA ASP A 455 -36.30 32.17 -7.98
C ASP A 455 -37.19 32.44 -9.20
N LEU A 456 -36.67 33.19 -10.18
CA LEU A 456 -37.16 33.18 -11.56
C LEU A 456 -36.07 32.52 -12.42
N GLY A 457 -36.39 31.33 -12.90
CA GLY A 457 -35.43 30.36 -13.40
C GLY A 457 -34.72 30.74 -14.68
N LEU A 458 -33.52 30.19 -14.81
CA LEU A 458 -32.94 29.69 -16.05
C LEU A 458 -32.14 28.44 -15.69
N VAL A 459 -32.55 27.29 -16.25
CA VAL A 459 -31.90 25.98 -16.09
C VAL A 459 -30.85 25.79 -17.18
N PRO A 460 -29.61 25.42 -16.82
CA PRO A 460 -28.76 24.57 -17.65
C PRO A 460 -28.94 23.10 -17.23
N ARG A 461 -29.20 22.19 -18.18
CA ARG A 461 -29.28 20.74 -17.94
C ARG A 461 -27.92 20.07 -18.16
N GLN A 462 -27.71 19.02 -17.37
CA GLN A 462 -26.54 18.15 -17.30
C GLN A 462 -26.38 17.19 -18.48
N ASP A 463 -25.14 16.74 -18.62
CA ASP A 463 -24.64 15.65 -19.45
C ASP A 463 -25.19 14.27 -19.08
N THR A 464 -25.31 13.40 -20.09
CA THR A 464 -25.39 11.95 -19.95
C THR A 464 -24.30 11.30 -20.80
N ALA A 465 -23.51 10.41 -20.20
CA ALA A 465 -22.49 9.61 -20.86
C ALA A 465 -23.08 8.47 -21.72
N GLY A 466 -22.38 8.07 -22.80
CA GLY A 466 -22.51 6.72 -23.37
C GLY A 466 -22.56 6.56 -24.90
N VAL A 467 -21.39 6.45 -25.53
CA VAL A 467 -20.97 5.54 -26.64
C VAL A 467 -21.98 5.13 -27.76
N LYS A 468 -21.68 5.47 -29.02
CA LYS A 468 -21.31 4.56 -30.16
C LYS A 468 -21.50 5.21 -31.55
N ILE A 469 -20.39 5.27 -32.28
CA ILE A 469 -20.17 4.84 -33.68
C ILE A 469 -21.30 5.08 -34.68
N GLY A 470 -21.01 5.84 -35.75
CA GLY A 470 -21.77 5.70 -37.00
C GLY A 470 -21.63 6.86 -37.98
N MET A 471 -20.58 6.81 -38.80
CA MET A 471 -20.58 7.19 -40.23
C MET A 471 -21.31 8.47 -40.66
N LEU A 472 -20.56 9.51 -41.04
CA LEU A 472 -20.92 10.32 -42.20
C LEU A 472 -19.68 10.73 -43.00
N SER A 473 -19.63 10.21 -44.22
CA SER A 473 -18.70 10.52 -45.30
C SER A 473 -19.04 11.85 -45.98
N LYS A 474 -18.11 12.29 -46.86
CA LYS A 474 -18.10 13.47 -47.77
C LYS A 474 -17.27 14.62 -47.17
N THR A 475 -16.17 15.07 -47.76
CA THR A 475 -16.03 15.47 -49.16
C THR A 475 -14.61 15.34 -49.69
N THR A 476 -14.49 14.59 -50.79
CA THR A 476 -13.51 14.76 -51.85
C THR A 476 -13.51 16.20 -52.36
N ARG A 477 -12.35 16.86 -52.36
CA ARG A 477 -12.01 17.88 -53.35
C ARG A 477 -10.55 17.75 -53.75
N LEU A 478 -10.37 17.02 -54.85
CA LEU A 478 -9.25 17.16 -55.76
C LEU A 478 -9.19 18.63 -56.23
N GLY A 479 -8.01 19.22 -56.17
CA GLY A 479 -7.63 20.43 -56.87
C GLY A 479 -6.46 20.13 -57.81
N PRO A 480 -6.60 20.32 -59.14
CA PRO A 480 -5.54 20.12 -60.13
C PRO A 480 -4.77 21.43 -60.41
N ILE A 481 -3.85 21.39 -61.40
CA ILE A 481 -3.17 22.50 -62.13
C ILE A 481 -1.78 22.84 -61.53
N GLN A 482 -0.63 22.91 -62.22
CA GLN A 482 -0.15 22.84 -63.62
C GLN A 482 1.36 22.51 -63.52
N ALA A 483 1.91 21.54 -64.26
CA ALA A 483 2.50 21.70 -65.60
C ALA A 483 3.44 22.92 -65.77
N ASN A 484 4.76 22.67 -65.80
CA ASN A 484 5.60 23.27 -66.84
C ASN A 484 6.78 22.34 -67.22
N PRO A 485 7.02 22.10 -68.52
CA PRO A 485 8.09 21.25 -69.04
C PRO A 485 9.29 22.07 -69.55
N GLY A 486 10.45 21.42 -69.67
CA GLY A 486 11.65 21.96 -70.33
C GLY A 486 12.90 21.71 -69.48
N ALA A 487 13.98 21.08 -69.93
CA ALA A 487 14.41 20.81 -71.28
C ALA A 487 15.31 19.55 -71.29
N ALA A 488 15.08 18.68 -72.27
CA ALA A 488 16.04 17.67 -72.71
C ALA A 488 16.27 17.88 -74.21
N LYS A 489 17.52 18.22 -74.56
CA LYS A 489 18.23 18.11 -75.85
C LYS A 489 19.57 18.83 -75.62
N VAL A 490 20.72 18.18 -75.73
CA VAL A 490 21.51 17.97 -76.95
C VAL A 490 22.59 16.93 -76.59
N LEU A 491 22.56 15.71 -77.12
CA LEU A 491 23.33 15.20 -78.29
C LEU A 491 24.83 15.58 -78.34
N LEU A 492 25.67 14.59 -78.03
CA LEU A 492 26.90 14.16 -78.72
C LEU A 492 27.70 15.21 -79.53
N SER A 493 28.94 15.46 -79.10
CA SER A 493 30.09 15.54 -80.03
C SER A 493 31.42 15.28 -79.31
N ILE A 494 32.18 14.38 -79.92
CA ILE A 494 33.52 13.90 -79.60
C ILE A 494 34.59 14.90 -80.08
N SER A 495 35.76 14.85 -79.42
CA SER A 495 37.14 15.08 -79.91
C SER A 495 37.96 16.30 -79.44
N GLN A 496 39.24 15.93 -79.18
CA GLN A 496 40.51 16.71 -79.15
C GLN A 496 40.85 17.55 -77.91
N GLU A 497 42.10 17.69 -77.45
CA GLU A 497 43.37 16.97 -77.54
C GLU A 497 44.37 17.78 -76.66
N ALA A 498 45.31 17.12 -75.98
CA ALA A 498 46.62 17.62 -75.52
C ALA A 498 46.74 18.83 -74.54
N ARG A 499 47.37 18.59 -73.38
CA ARG A 499 48.79 18.97 -73.09
C ARG A 499 49.21 18.66 -71.64
N LEU A 500 50.36 18.00 -71.53
CA LEU A 500 51.21 17.79 -70.33
C LEU A 500 51.60 19.15 -69.67
N PRO A 501 52.06 19.14 -68.39
CA PRO A 501 53.50 19.00 -68.19
C PRO A 501 53.94 18.09 -67.04
N LYS A 502 55.20 17.69 -67.17
CA LYS A 502 56.09 16.93 -66.29
C LYS A 502 56.26 17.59 -64.91
N GLN A 503 56.53 16.79 -63.88
CA GLN A 503 57.76 16.92 -63.08
C GLN A 503 57.99 15.73 -62.14
N SER A 504 59.26 15.33 -62.13
CA SER A 504 59.94 14.26 -61.40
C SER A 504 60.50 14.76 -60.08
N ALA A 505 60.50 13.93 -59.03
CA ALA A 505 61.53 13.98 -57.98
C ALA A 505 61.67 12.61 -57.29
N LEU A 506 62.88 12.07 -57.36
CA LEU A 506 63.41 10.92 -56.59
C LEU A 506 63.65 11.31 -55.12
N PRO A 507 63.81 10.33 -54.23
CA PRO A 507 65.14 10.08 -53.65
C PRO A 507 65.44 8.57 -53.58
N GLY A 508 66.66 8.04 -53.68
CA GLY A 508 67.95 8.59 -53.26
C GLY A 508 68.43 7.85 -51.99
N PHE A 509 68.91 6.60 -52.13
CA PHE A 509 69.63 5.87 -51.08
C PHE A 509 71.00 6.51 -50.80
N PRO A 510 71.55 6.28 -49.60
CA PRO A 510 72.93 5.80 -49.56
C PRO A 510 73.15 4.58 -48.65
N PHE A 511 74.01 3.69 -49.15
CA PHE A 511 74.72 2.62 -48.45
C PHE A 511 75.63 3.15 -47.33
N ILE A 512 75.95 2.31 -46.33
CA ILE A 512 77.33 1.88 -46.00
C ILE A 512 77.36 0.89 -44.80
N SER A 513 77.99 -0.27 -45.05
CA SER A 513 78.91 -1.07 -44.21
C SER A 513 78.48 -1.76 -42.90
N GLY A 514 78.76 -3.07 -42.84
CA GLY A 514 78.98 -3.84 -41.61
C GLY A 514 78.87 -5.36 -41.79
N SER A 515 79.79 -6.01 -42.50
CA SER A 515 80.76 -6.98 -41.94
C SER A 515 80.21 -8.08 -40.99
N LYS A 516 79.86 -9.24 -41.57
CA LYS A 516 80.34 -10.62 -41.29
C LYS A 516 80.15 -11.29 -39.88
N PRO A 517 80.23 -12.64 -39.80
CA PRO A 517 79.31 -13.52 -39.05
C PRO A 517 79.98 -14.31 -37.90
N LEU A 518 79.19 -15.13 -37.17
CA LEU A 518 79.46 -16.50 -36.66
C LEU A 518 78.90 -16.80 -35.24
N LEU A 519 78.61 -18.10 -35.05
CA LEU A 519 78.32 -18.88 -33.82
C LEU A 519 76.83 -19.03 -33.48
N LEU A 520 76.17 -20.18 -33.69
CA LEU A 520 76.42 -21.55 -33.19
C LEU A 520 76.44 -21.64 -31.65
N ALA A 521 75.31 -22.04 -31.05
CA ALA A 521 75.21 -23.16 -30.10
C ALA A 521 73.84 -23.18 -29.40
N LYS A 522 73.27 -24.40 -29.34
CA LYS A 522 72.41 -25.00 -28.30
C LYS A 522 71.20 -24.24 -27.76
#